data_AF-A0A9W4R334-F1
#
_entry.id   AF-A0A9W4R334-F1
#
_cell.length_a   1.000
_cell.length_b   1.000
_cell.length_c   1.000
_cell.angle_alpha   90.00
_cell.angle_beta   90.00
_cell.angle_gamma   90.00
#
_symmetry.space_group_name_H-M   'P 1'
#
loop_
_entity.id
_entity.type
_entity.pdbx_description
1 polymer ?
#
loop_
_entity_poly.entity_id
_entity_poly.type
_entity_poly.pdbx_seq_one_letter_code
_entity_poly.pdbx_strand_id
1 'polypeptide(L)'
;MDLINFKVGYKTISLKILDILLTEQFHNNLTVLPNDNKSFLGVKDYMGIPTPVFDLGIILNGVSAEHSNRDALKQLKSWQKQRKRPAIHT
;
A
#
# COMPACT_ATOMS: atom_id res chain seq x y z
N MET A 1 -12.01 -1.32 24.86
CA MET A 1 -11.99 -0.42 23.68
C MET A 1 -11.94 -1.31 22.46
N ASP A 2 -12.86 -1.10 21.52
CA ASP A 2 -12.92 -1.90 20.30
C ASP A 2 -11.90 -1.39 19.28
N LEU A 3 -11.16 -2.33 18.69
CA LEU A 3 -10.09 -2.06 17.74
C LEU A 3 -10.43 -2.69 16.39
N ILE A 4 -10.04 -2.03 15.31
CA ILE A 4 -10.02 -2.61 13.97
C ILE A 4 -8.58 -2.85 13.55
N ASN A 5 -8.32 -4.05 13.04
CA ASN A 5 -7.02 -4.46 12.53
C ASN A 5 -6.90 -4.17 11.04
N PHE A 6 -5.83 -3.49 10.65
CA PHE A 6 -5.45 -3.25 9.27
C PHE A 6 -4.11 -3.93 8.98
N LYS A 7 -3.99 -4.48 7.77
CA LYS A 7 -2.70 -4.97 7.26
C LYS A 7 -2.03 -3.90 6.43
N VAL A 8 -0.76 -3.65 6.70
CA VAL A 8 0.10 -2.76 5.93
C VAL A 8 1.38 -3.52 5.57
N GLY A 9 1.41 -4.08 4.35
CA GLY A 9 2.46 -5.03 3.97
C GLY A 9 2.45 -6.26 4.88
N TYR A 10 3.57 -6.55 5.52
CA TYR A 10 3.73 -7.68 6.45
C TYR A 10 3.40 -7.32 7.92
N LYS A 11 3.03 -6.07 8.20
CA LYS A 11 2.68 -5.59 9.54
C LYS A 11 1.17 -5.53 9.72
N THR A 12 0.72 -5.76 10.95
CA THR A 12 -0.66 -5.49 11.37
C THR A 12 -0.64 -4.31 12.31
N ILE A 13 -1.53 -3.35 12.10
CA ILE A 13 -1.79 -2.22 12.99
C ILE A 13 -3.22 -2.30 13.49
N SER A 14 -3.46 -1.75 14.68
CA SER A 14 -4.79 -1.69 15.28
C SER A 14 -5.14 -0.24 15.58
N LEU A 15 -6.29 0.20 15.10
CA LEU A 15 -6.80 1.55 15.34
C LEU A 15 -8.10 1.46 16.14
N LYS A 16 -8.36 2.43 17.03
CA LYS A 16 -9.63 2.49 17.75
C LYS A 16 -10.74 2.79 16.76
N ILE A 17 -11.85 2.06 16.85
CA ILE A 17 -12.95 2.22 15.89
C ILE A 17 -13.52 3.63 15.88
N LEU A 18 -13.60 4.28 17.05
CA LEU A 18 -14.14 5.64 17.16
C LEU A 18 -13.22 6.72 16.56
N ASP A 19 -11.96 6.38 16.26
CA ASP A 19 -11.03 7.29 15.60
C ASP A 19 -11.05 7.13 14.06
N ILE A 20 -11.87 6.20 13.53
CA ILE A 20 -12.00 5.93 12.10
C ILE A 20 -13.29 6.57 11.57
N LEU A 21 -13.13 7.58 10.71
CA LEU A 21 -14.27 8.27 10.10
C LEU A 21 -14.88 7.47 8.94
N LEU A 22 -14.03 6.91 8.08
CA LEU A 22 -14.42 6.17 6.88
C LEU A 22 -13.30 5.21 6.47
N THR A 23 -13.68 4.06 5.90
CA THR A 23 -12.78 3.21 5.12
C THR A 23 -13.26 3.17 3.68
N GLU A 24 -12.37 3.45 2.73
CA GLU A 24 -12.67 3.42 1.31
C GLU A 24 -11.53 2.78 0.52
N GLN A 25 -11.83 2.35 -0.70
CA GLN A 25 -10.79 1.91 -1.62
C GLN A 25 -9.99 3.13 -2.09
N PHE A 26 -8.67 3.01 -2.00
CA PHE A 26 -7.78 4.04 -2.52
C PHE A 26 -7.91 4.15 -4.04
N HIS A 27 -8.19 5.36 -4.51
CA HIS A 27 -8.17 5.75 -5.92
C HIS A 27 -7.13 6.86 -6.10
N ASN A 28 -6.49 6.93 -7.27
CA ASN A 28 -5.49 7.94 -7.56
C ASN A 28 -6.12 9.29 -7.96
N ASN A 29 -7.06 9.78 -7.15
CA ASN A 29 -7.85 10.99 -7.36
C ASN A 29 -7.50 12.09 -6.35
N LEU A 30 -6.24 12.16 -5.93
CA LEU A 30 -5.74 13.14 -4.99
C LEU A 30 -5.29 14.41 -5.72
N THR A 31 -5.43 15.56 -5.06
CA THR A 31 -4.73 16.78 -5.43
C THR A 31 -3.28 16.68 -4.95
N VAL A 32 -2.34 16.58 -5.87
CA VAL A 32 -0.90 16.52 -5.57
C VAL A 32 -0.38 17.91 -5.23
N LEU A 33 0.37 18.01 -4.12
CA LEU A 33 1.07 19.23 -3.72
C LEU A 33 2.59 19.00 -3.73
N PRO A 34 3.39 19.98 -4.19
CA PRO A 34 4.84 19.91 -4.08
C PRO A 34 5.26 19.72 -2.63
N ASN A 35 6.01 18.65 -2.36
CA ASN A 35 6.47 18.33 -1.00
C ASN A 35 7.65 17.34 -1.04
N ASP A 36 8.48 17.34 0.01
CA ASP A 36 9.65 16.45 0.13
C ASP A 36 9.39 15.18 0.96
N ASN A 37 8.22 15.07 1.61
CA ASN A 37 7.82 13.89 2.37
C ASN A 37 7.35 12.78 1.42
N LYS A 38 8.20 11.77 1.25
CA LYS A 38 7.96 10.59 0.42
C LYS A 38 6.68 9.81 0.77
N SER A 39 6.18 9.92 1.99
CA SER A 39 4.95 9.25 2.40
C SER A 39 3.70 10.05 2.09
N PHE A 40 3.81 11.36 1.82
CA PHE A 40 2.65 12.19 1.48
C PHE A 40 2.23 11.92 0.04
N LEU A 41 0.97 11.52 -0.15
CA LEU A 41 0.42 11.19 -1.47
C LEU A 41 -0.35 12.37 -2.09
N GLY A 42 -0.90 13.25 -1.27
CA GLY A 42 -1.70 14.38 -1.71
C GLY A 42 -2.81 14.72 -0.73
N VAL A 43 -3.73 15.56 -1.18
CA VAL A 43 -4.91 15.98 -0.42
C VAL A 43 -6.17 15.46 -1.10
N LYS A 44 -7.15 15.04 -0.31
CA LYS A 44 -8.49 14.69 -0.76
C LYS A 44 -9.53 15.55 -0.04
N ASP A 45 -10.59 15.95 -0.73
CA ASP A 45 -11.75 16.52 -0.07
C ASP A 45 -12.54 15.41 0.65
N TYR A 46 -12.64 15.53 1.98
CA TYR A 46 -13.51 14.70 2.79
C TYR A 46 -14.57 15.61 3.43
N MET A 47 -15.79 15.57 2.89
CA MET A 47 -16.92 16.37 3.38
C MET A 47 -16.62 17.89 3.47
N GLY A 48 -15.92 18.44 2.47
CA GLY A 48 -15.52 19.85 2.45
C GLY A 48 -14.25 20.16 3.26
N ILE A 49 -13.60 19.14 3.85
CA ILE A 49 -12.37 19.29 4.61
C ILE A 49 -11.20 18.72 3.80
N PRO A 50 -10.18 19.54 3.44
CA PRO A 50 -8.97 19.06 2.79
C PRO A 50 -8.19 18.15 3.74
N THR A 51 -8.23 16.85 3.46
CA THR A 51 -7.64 15.80 4.29
C THR A 51 -6.36 15.29 3.64
N PRO A 52 -5.20 15.39 4.33
CA PRO A 52 -3.96 14.86 3.79
C PRO A 52 -3.96 13.33 3.81
N VAL A 53 -3.46 12.73 2.74
CA VAL A 53 -3.39 11.28 2.57
C VAL A 53 -1.93 10.84 2.56
N PHE A 54 -1.62 9.80 3.34
CA PHE A 54 -0.26 9.27 3.50
C PHE A 54 -0.19 7.77 3.20
N ASP A 55 0.93 7.31 2.64
CA ASP A 55 1.24 5.90 2.42
C ASP A 55 1.84 5.27 3.69
N LEU A 56 1.00 4.51 4.42
CA LEU A 56 1.45 3.76 5.59
C LEU A 56 2.49 2.68 5.25
N GLY A 57 2.52 2.16 4.03
CA GLY A 57 3.54 1.24 3.57
C GLY A 57 4.93 1.87 3.62
N ILE A 58 5.06 3.10 3.11
CA ILE A 58 6.30 3.87 3.21
C ILE A 58 6.64 4.17 4.67
N ILE A 59 5.66 4.62 5.46
CA ILE A 59 5.87 4.99 6.87
C ILE A 59 6.35 3.80 7.71
N LEU A 60 5.73 2.64 7.56
CA LEU A 60 5.96 1.49 8.44
C LEU A 60 6.97 0.47 7.88
N ASN A 61 7.07 0.34 6.56
CA ASN A 61 7.90 -0.66 5.90
C ASN A 61 9.05 -0.05 5.09
N GLY A 62 9.11 1.28 4.96
CA GLY A 62 10.11 1.97 4.12
C GLY A 62 9.86 1.84 2.60
N VAL A 63 8.79 1.15 2.20
CA VAL A 63 8.46 0.86 0.80
C VAL A 63 6.94 0.77 0.62
N SER A 64 6.43 1.27 -0.51
CA SER A 64 5.00 1.22 -0.78
C SER A 64 4.51 -0.22 -1.03
N ALA A 65 3.21 -0.43 -0.79
CA ALA A 65 2.56 -1.69 -1.13
C ALA A 65 2.63 -1.96 -2.64
N GLU A 66 2.48 -0.92 -3.46
CA GLU A 66 2.55 -1.04 -4.92
C GLU A 66 3.92 -1.55 -5.38
N HIS A 67 5.01 -0.99 -4.85
CA HIS A 67 6.36 -1.42 -5.19
C HIS A 67 6.60 -2.87 -4.77
N SER A 68 6.23 -3.21 -3.53
CA SER A 68 6.35 -4.57 -2.99
C SER A 68 5.58 -5.59 -3.84
N ASN A 69 4.35 -5.27 -4.22
CA ASN A 69 3.50 -6.11 -5.05
C ASN A 69 4.09 -6.32 -6.45
N ARG A 70 4.65 -5.25 -7.04
CA ARG A 70 5.29 -5.30 -8.35
C ARG A 70 6.50 -6.21 -8.34
N ASP A 71 7.32 -6.16 -7.30
CA ASP A 71 8.50 -7.01 -7.18
C ASP A 71 8.16 -8.47 -6.90
N ALA A 72 7.19 -8.73 -6.03
CA ALA A 72 6.65 -10.07 -5.82
C ALA A 72 6.11 -10.67 -7.14
N LEU A 73 5.40 -9.88 -7.94
CA LEU A 73 4.88 -10.32 -9.25
C LEU A 73 6.01 -10.63 -10.24
N LYS A 74 7.09 -9.85 -10.27
CA LYS A 74 8.27 -10.15 -11.10
C LYS A 74 8.91 -11.48 -10.69
N GLN A 75 9.09 -11.72 -9.39
CA GLN A 75 9.66 -12.96 -8.87
C GLN A 75 8.77 -14.16 -9.24
N LEU A 76 7.45 -14.03 -9.07
CA LEU A 76 6.50 -15.07 -9.44
C LEU A 76 6.59 -15.42 -10.93
N LYS A 77 6.62 -14.40 -11.81
CA LYS A 77 6.78 -14.60 -13.27
C LYS A 77 8.10 -15.28 -13.62
N SER A 78 9.20 -14.91 -12.95
CA SER A 78 10.52 -15.53 -13.14
C SER A 78 10.49 -17.01 -12.78
N TRP A 79 9.94 -17.33 -11.60
CA TRP A 79 9.79 -18.71 -11.14
C TRP A 79 8.89 -19.55 -12.07
N GLN A 80 7.77 -18.99 -12.54
CA GLN A 80 6.90 -19.65 -13.52
C GLN A 80 7.64 -19.95 -14.83
N LYS A 81 8.53 -19.06 -15.29
CA LYS A 81 9.35 -19.27 -16.49
C LYS A 81 10.37 -20.39 -16.30
N GLN A 82 11.00 -20.47 -15.12
CA GLN A 82 11.95 -21.53 -14.80
C GLN A 82 11.28 -22.91 -14.77
N ARG A 83 10.07 -23.02 -14.21
CA ARG A 83 9.29 -24.27 -14.19
C ARG A 83 8.82 -24.76 -15.55
N LYS A 84 8.69 -23.87 -16.54
CA LYS A 84 8.30 -24.21 -17.90
C LYS A 84 9.46 -24.67 -18.79
N ARG A 85 10.71 -24.63 -18.31
CA ARG A 85 11.84 -25.22 -19.04
C ARG A 85 11.81 -26.73 -18.83
N PRO A 86 11.68 -27.56 -19.88
CA PRO A 86 11.79 -29.00 -19.72
C PRO A 86 13.17 -29.32 -19.15
N ALA A 87 13.22 -30.21 -18.16
CA ALA A 87 14.46 -30.79 -17.70
C ALA A 87 15.04 -31.60 -18.87
N ILE A 88 16.00 -31.02 -19.59
CA ILE A 88 16.80 -31.78 -20.55
C ILE A 88 17.73 -32.62 -19.70
N HIS A 89 17.28 -33.83 -19.36
CA HIS A 89 18.17 -34.87 -18.85
C HIS A 89 18.96 -35.40 -20.04
N THR A 90 20.24 -35.02 -20.09
CA THR A 90 21.30 -35.72 -20.85
C THR A 90 21.71 -36.99 -20.13
#